data_AF-A0A948SJD5-F1
#
_entry.id   AF-A0A948SJD5-F1
#
_cell.length_a   1.000
_cell.length_b   1.000
_cell.length_c   1.000
_cell.angle_alpha   90.00
_cell.angle_beta   90.00
_cell.angle_gamma   90.00
#
_symmetry.space_group_name_H-M   'P 1'
#
loop_
_entity.id
_entity.type
_entity.pdbx_description
1 polymer ?
#
loop_
_entity_poly.entity_id
_entity_poly.type
_entity_poly.pdbx_seq_one_letter_code
_entity_poly.pdbx_strand_id
1 'polypeptide(L)'
;MKRLSLILPAAVTTSLLVAPAALADTQEPLSGEGLYGAATDKVVTTAGFIVIAFFPLFILTMSLIQWRLEKRKEARKAAAKRLKSAAGDHWQAGW
;
A
#
# COMPACT_ATOMS: atom_id res chain seq x y z
N MET A 1 -28.36 -30.10 1.71
CA MET A 1 -29.23 -28.91 1.50
C MET A 1 -29.95 -28.44 2.77
N LYS A 2 -30.45 -29.34 3.65
CA LYS A 2 -31.15 -28.96 4.91
C LYS A 2 -30.39 -27.99 5.83
N ARG A 3 -29.06 -28.08 5.88
CA ARG A 3 -28.21 -27.18 6.68
C ARG A 3 -28.22 -25.74 6.13
N LEU A 4 -28.24 -25.58 4.80
CA LEU A 4 -28.29 -24.27 4.14
C LEU A 4 -29.62 -23.56 4.44
N SER A 5 -30.72 -24.34 4.48
CA SER A 5 -32.07 -23.87 4.78
C SER A 5 -32.24 -23.32 6.20
N LEU A 6 -31.39 -23.76 7.16
CA LEU A 6 -31.40 -23.27 8.54
C LEU A 6 -30.44 -22.09 8.75
N ILE A 7 -29.33 -22.06 7.99
CA ILE A 7 -28.31 -21.01 8.09
C ILE A 7 -28.81 -19.70 7.51
N LEU A 8 -29.60 -19.73 6.44
CA LEU A 8 -30.12 -18.53 5.78
C LEU A 8 -31.01 -17.67 6.70
N PRO A 9 -32.06 -18.21 7.36
CA PRO A 9 -32.86 -17.41 8.28
C PRO A 9 -32.02 -16.97 9.49
N ALA A 10 -31.15 -17.83 10.04
CA ALA A 10 -30.29 -17.45 11.16
C ALA A 10 -29.38 -16.26 10.81
N ALA A 11 -28.74 -16.28 9.64
CA ALA A 11 -27.90 -15.18 9.14
C ALA A 11 -28.70 -13.89 8.93
N VAL A 12 -29.90 -13.98 8.37
CA VAL A 12 -30.81 -12.82 8.20
C VAL A 12 -31.22 -12.26 9.55
N THR A 13 -31.55 -13.13 10.52
CA THR A 13 -31.98 -12.70 11.86
C THR A 13 -30.83 -12.05 12.61
N THR A 14 -29.61 -12.61 12.54
CA THR A 14 -28.42 -11.98 13.12
C THR A 14 -28.09 -10.66 12.47
N SER A 15 -28.23 -10.54 11.14
CA SER A 15 -28.04 -9.27 10.43
C SER A 15 -29.09 -8.24 10.83
N LEU A 16 -30.36 -8.64 11.03
CA LEU A 16 -31.42 -7.76 11.52
C LEU A 16 -31.23 -7.35 12.98
N LEU A 17 -30.65 -8.21 13.82
CA LEU A 17 -30.33 -7.91 15.22
C LEU A 17 -29.15 -6.95 15.36
N VAL A 18 -28.19 -7.00 14.43
CA VAL A 18 -27.00 -6.12 14.40
C VAL A 18 -27.26 -4.83 13.60
N ALA A 19 -28.25 -4.81 12.71
CA ALA A 19 -28.60 -3.64 11.89
C ALA A 19 -28.91 -2.37 12.71
N PRO A 20 -29.64 -2.41 13.85
CA PRO A 20 -29.84 -1.23 14.69
C PRO A 20 -28.55 -0.70 15.28
N ALA A 21 -27.54 -1.54 15.55
CA ALA A 21 -26.23 -1.07 16.02
C ALA A 21 -25.39 -0.42 14.91
N ALA A 22 -25.65 -0.76 13.64
CA ALA A 22 -25.05 -0.11 12.49
C ALA A 22 -25.79 1.17 12.05
N LEU A 23 -27.08 1.28 12.39
CA LEU A 23 -27.96 2.42 12.08
C LEU A 23 -28.22 3.34 13.27
N ALA A 24 -27.81 2.99 14.48
CA ALA A 24 -27.91 3.82 15.67
C ALA A 24 -26.83 4.91 15.63
N ASP A 25 -27.07 5.87 14.75
CA ASP A 25 -26.46 7.19 14.72
C ASP A 25 -27.11 8.04 15.84
N THR A 26 -27.04 7.59 17.09
CA THR A 26 -27.73 8.20 18.24
C THR A 26 -26.92 9.30 18.93
N GLN A 27 -26.09 10.04 18.20
CA GLN A 27 -25.39 11.21 18.74
C GLN A 27 -25.59 12.41 17.81
N GLU A 28 -26.56 13.25 18.16
CA GLU A 28 -26.54 14.67 17.83
C GLU A 28 -25.38 15.32 18.62
N PRO A 29 -24.40 15.98 17.98
CA PRO A 29 -24.36 16.37 16.57
C PRO A 29 -23.82 15.25 15.68
N LEU A 30 -24.42 15.13 14.49
CA LEU A 30 -24.00 14.30 13.36
C LEU A 30 -22.64 14.78 12.79
N SER A 31 -21.63 14.89 13.64
CA SER A 31 -20.28 15.11 13.18
C SER A 31 -19.84 13.79 12.57
N GLY A 32 -19.68 13.74 11.24
CA GLY A 32 -19.14 12.62 10.45
C GLY A 32 -17.66 12.35 10.75
N GLU A 33 -17.37 12.31 12.04
CA GLU A 33 -16.10 12.07 12.69
C GLU A 33 -15.88 10.57 12.61
N GLY A 34 -15.18 10.13 11.57
CA GLY A 34 -14.61 8.79 11.58
C GLY A 34 -13.70 8.58 12.80
N LEU A 35 -12.89 7.51 12.80
CA LEU A 35 -11.99 7.15 13.93
C LEU A 35 -11.06 8.27 14.46
N TYR A 36 -10.91 9.38 13.73
CA TYR A 36 -10.06 10.51 14.07
C TYR A 36 -10.77 11.64 14.88
N GLY A 37 -12.10 11.60 15.04
CA GLY A 37 -12.84 12.71 15.67
C GLY A 37 -13.08 13.89 14.71
N ALA A 38 -13.43 15.05 15.27
CA ALA A 38 -13.73 16.30 14.56
C ALA A 38 -12.62 16.66 13.57
N ALA A 39 -12.95 16.63 12.27
CA ALA A 39 -12.09 17.17 11.22
C ALA A 39 -12.09 18.70 11.28
N THR A 40 -11.48 19.24 12.33
CA THR A 40 -11.30 20.68 12.51
C THR A 40 -10.42 21.25 11.40
N ASP A 41 -10.59 22.53 11.08
CA ASP A 41 -9.84 23.25 10.04
C ASP A 41 -8.31 23.05 10.16
N LYS A 42 -7.80 22.99 11.39
CA LYS A 42 -6.39 22.70 11.68
C LYS A 42 -5.95 21.33 11.19
N VAL A 43 -6.76 20.28 11.41
CA VAL A 43 -6.45 18.90 11.01
C VAL A 43 -6.42 18.81 9.50
N VAL A 44 -7.44 19.35 8.82
CA VAL A 44 -7.56 19.34 7.36
C VAL A 44 -6.39 20.09 6.71
N THR A 45 -6.06 21.28 7.24
CA THR A 45 -4.95 22.09 6.75
C THR A 45 -3.60 21.38 6.94
N THR A 46 -3.38 20.80 8.12
CA THR A 46 -2.13 20.05 8.40
C THR A 46 -2.01 18.83 7.49
N ALA A 47 -3.11 18.08 7.27
CA ALA A 47 -3.14 16.95 6.35
C ALA A 47 -2.83 17.38 4.91
N GLY A 48 -3.40 18.50 4.45
CA GLY A 48 -3.10 19.08 3.15
C GLY A 48 -1.61 19.38 2.97
N PHE A 49 -0.97 20.04 3.94
CA PHE A 49 0.48 20.30 3.89
C PHE A 49 1.31 19.02 3.88
N ILE A 50 0.92 18.00 4.65
CA ILE A 50 1.59 16.70 4.63
C ILE A 50 1.54 16.10 3.23
N VAL A 51 0.38 16.10 2.58
CA VAL A 51 0.22 15.54 1.23
C VAL A 51 1.06 16.32 0.21
N ILE A 52 1.04 17.65 0.27
CA ILE A 52 1.83 18.53 -0.62
C ILE A 52 3.33 18.27 -0.46
N ALA A 53 3.82 18.09 0.77
CA ALA A 53 5.23 17.82 1.02
C ALA A 53 5.63 16.36 0.74
N PHE A 54 4.72 15.41 0.98
CA PHE A 54 4.97 13.97 0.87
C PHE A 54 5.29 13.56 -0.57
N PHE A 55 4.49 13.96 -1.54
CA PHE A 55 4.69 13.53 -2.93
C PHE A 55 6.07 13.91 -3.51
N PRO A 56 6.52 15.17 -3.48
CA PRO A 56 7.83 15.53 -4.03
C PRO A 56 8.96 14.85 -3.25
N LEU A 57 8.86 14.77 -1.92
CA LEU A 57 9.86 14.11 -1.10
C LEU A 57 9.92 12.60 -1.38
N PHE A 58 8.78 11.95 -1.56
CA PHE A 58 8.69 10.54 -1.89
C PHE A 58 9.28 10.24 -3.27
N ILE A 59 8.92 11.03 -4.28
CA ILE A 59 9.45 10.88 -5.65
C ILE A 59 10.97 11.07 -5.65
N LEU A 60 11.47 12.11 -4.99
CA LEU A 60 12.90 12.35 -4.83
C LEU A 60 13.59 11.16 -4.17
N THR A 61 13.03 10.69 -3.04
CA THR A 61 13.60 9.58 -2.27
C THR A 61 13.65 8.30 -3.11
N MET A 62 12.56 7.95 -3.79
CA MET A 62 12.53 6.79 -4.69
C MET A 62 13.50 6.92 -5.84
N SER A 63 13.61 8.10 -6.46
CA SER A 63 14.54 8.37 -7.54
C SER A 63 16.00 8.16 -7.10
N LEU A 64 16.37 8.69 -5.93
CA LEU A 64 17.72 8.50 -5.36
C LEU A 64 18.01 7.03 -5.04
N ILE A 65 17.02 6.30 -4.52
CA ILE A 65 17.15 4.86 -4.24
C ILE A 65 17.34 4.07 -5.55
N GLN A 66 16.50 4.32 -6.55
CA GLN A 66 16.62 3.69 -7.88
C GLN A 66 17.99 3.96 -8.50
N TRP A 67 18.45 5.22 -8.47
CA TRP A 67 19.76 5.60 -8.98
C TRP A 67 20.90 4.88 -8.28
N ARG A 68 20.85 4.77 -6.96
CA ARG A 68 21.87 4.05 -6.17
C ARG A 68 21.90 2.56 -6.52
N LEU A 69 20.73 1.94 -6.71
CA LEU A 69 20.63 0.53 -7.08
C LEU A 69 21.15 0.28 -8.49
N GLU A 70 20.83 1.14 -9.46
CA GLU A 70 21.30 0.99 -10.83
C GLU A 70 22.82 1.15 -10.90
N LYS A 71 23.40 2.15 -10.20
CA LYS A 71 24.86 2.27 -10.06
C LYS A 71 25.52 1.00 -9.51
N ARG A 72 24.92 0.38 -8.49
CA ARG A 72 25.43 -0.87 -7.90
C ARG A 72 25.36 -2.03 -8.89
N LYS A 73 24.29 -2.11 -9.67
CA LYS A 73 24.08 -3.12 -10.70
C LYS A 73 25.04 -2.94 -11.87
N GLU A 74 25.26 -1.71 -12.33
CA GLU A 74 26.23 -1.37 -13.36
C GLU A 74 27.66 -1.72 -12.93
N ALA A 75 28.05 -1.38 -11.70
CA ALA A 75 29.36 -1.74 -11.17
C ALA A 75 29.60 -3.27 -11.19
N ARG A 76 28.59 -4.06 -10.80
CA ARG A 76 28.64 -5.53 -10.86
C ARG A 76 28.73 -6.04 -12.29
N LYS A 77 27.94 -5.49 -13.21
CA LYS A 77 27.98 -5.85 -14.64
C LYS A 77 29.33 -5.52 -15.27
N ALA A 78 29.91 -4.37 -14.94
CA ALA A 78 31.21 -3.94 -15.43
C ALA A 78 32.33 -4.88 -14.93
N ALA A 79 32.30 -5.27 -13.65
CA ALA A 79 33.24 -6.25 -13.10
C ALA A 79 33.11 -7.61 -13.81
N ALA A 80 31.89 -8.12 -13.99
CA ALA A 80 31.66 -9.38 -14.69
C ALA A 80 32.09 -9.32 -16.18
N LYS A 81 31.84 -8.19 -16.86
CA LYS A 81 32.30 -7.99 -18.25
C LYS A 81 33.83 -7.99 -18.33
N ARG A 82 34.52 -7.30 -17.42
CA ARG A 82 35.99 -7.31 -17.35
C ARG A 82 36.54 -8.71 -17.13
N LEU A 83 35.93 -9.49 -16.23
CA LEU A 83 36.34 -10.88 -16.00
C LEU A 83 36.14 -11.75 -17.24
N LYS A 84 34.99 -11.64 -17.92
CA LYS A 84 34.73 -12.36 -19.18
C LYS A 84 35.72 -11.97 -20.28
N SER A 85 36.00 -10.68 -20.44
CA SER A 85 36.97 -10.20 -21.43
C SER A 85 38.41 -10.61 -21.10
N ALA A 86 38.77 -10.72 -19.83
CA ALA A 86 40.10 -11.17 -19.39
C ALA A 86 40.28 -12.69 -19.47
N ALA A 87 39.20 -13.47 -19.32
CA ALA A 87 39.22 -14.93 -19.42
C ALA A 87 39.46 -15.45 -20.86
N GLY A 88 39.48 -14.57 -21.86
CA GLY A 88 39.57 -14.95 -23.28
C GLY A 88 38.28 -15.60 -23.77
N ASP A 89 37.96 -15.40 -25.05
CA ASP A 89 36.77 -15.93 -25.70
C ASP A 89 36.86 -17.45 -25.89
N HIS A 90 36.78 -18.22 -24.79
CA HIS A 90 36.59 -19.65 -24.85
C HIS A 90 35.09 -19.93 -25.08
N TRP A 91 34.64 -19.72 -26.30
CA TRP A 91 33.31 -20.15 -26.73
C TRP A 91 33.20 -21.68 -26.57
N GLN A 92 32.65 -22.14 -25.43
CA GLN A 92 32.24 -23.52 -25.24
C GLN A 92 30.76 -23.65 -25.65
N ALA A 93 30.50 -23.66 -26.96
CA ALA A 93 29.26 -24.22 -27.46
C ALA A 93 29.34 -25.75 -27.34
N GLY A 94 28.94 -26.26 -26.18
CA GLY A 94 28.49 -27.64 -26.04
C GLY A 94 27.06 -27.73 -26.56
N TRP A 95 26.85 -28.66 -27.50
CA TRP A 95 25.53 -29.06 -27.98
C TRP A 95 24.63 -29.56 -26.83
#